data_AF-A0A2I0VSB0-F1
#
_entry.id   AF-A0A2I0VSB0-F1
#
_cell.length_a   1.000
_cell.length_b   1.000
_cell.length_c   1.000
_cell.angle_alpha   90.00
_cell.angle_beta   90.00
_cell.angle_gamma   90.00
#
_symmetry.space_group_name_H-M   'P 1'
#
loop_
_entity.id
_entity.type
_entity.pdbx_description
1 polymer ?
#
loop_
_entity_poly.entity_id
_entity_poly.type
_entity_poly.pdbx_seq_one_letter_code
_entity_poly.pdbx_strand_id
1 'polypeptide(L)'
;MQEELNQFTRNDVWELVKRPKEQSVVGTKWVFKNKVNDSGTIIRNKARLVAKGYNQIEGINFEETFAPIAKLEAIRVLLAFACFKNFKLYQMDVKSAFFERGN
;
A
#
# COMPACT_ATOMS: atom_id res chain seq x y z
N MET A 1 4.71 -6.81 13.49
CA MET A 1 3.35 -7.40 13.40
C MET A 1 2.40 -6.77 14.39
N GLN A 2 2.67 -6.82 15.71
CA GLN A 2 1.80 -6.16 16.70
C GLN A 2 1.69 -4.63 16.48
N GLU A 3 2.79 -3.96 16.17
CA GLU A 3 2.77 -2.52 15.83
C GLU A 3 1.91 -2.20 14.60
N GLU A 4 1.95 -3.05 13.57
CA GLU A 4 1.18 -2.87 12.33
C GLU A 4 -0.31 -3.09 12.58
N LEU A 5 -0.68 -4.13 13.33
CA LEU A 5 -2.08 -4.36 13.74
C LEU A 5 -2.60 -3.20 14.59
N ASN A 6 -1.79 -2.69 15.52
CA ASN A 6 -2.15 -1.54 16.33
C ASN A 6 -2.33 -0.27 15.48
N GLN A 7 -1.53 -0.09 14.41
CA GLN A 7 -1.73 1.02 13.46
C GLN A 7 -3.06 0.88 12.72
N PHE A 8 -3.43 -0.34 12.32
CA PHE A 8 -4.71 -0.56 11.66
C PHE A 8 -5.90 -0.23 12.55
N THR A 9 -5.85 -0.63 13.82
CA THR A 9 -6.89 -0.28 14.81
C THR A 9 -6.92 1.21 15.12
N ARG A 10 -5.75 1.87 15.22
CA ARG A 10 -5.68 3.31 15.48
C ARG A 10 -6.21 4.17 14.34
N ASN A 11 -5.98 3.73 13.11
CA ASN A 11 -6.35 4.49 11.91
C ASN A 11 -7.74 4.09 11.37
N ASP A 12 -8.42 3.13 12.01
CA ASP A 12 -9.74 2.62 11.62
C ASP A 12 -9.86 2.25 10.13
N VAL A 13 -8.81 1.61 9.60
CA VAL A 13 -8.68 1.33 8.15
C VAL A 13 -9.30 0.00 7.72
N TRP A 14 -9.87 -0.77 8.65
CA TRP A 14 -10.49 -2.05 8.35
C TRP A 14 -11.52 -2.45 9.40
N GLU A 15 -12.55 -3.16 8.94
CA GLU A 15 -13.53 -3.81 9.80
C GLU A 15 -13.60 -5.30 9.46
N LEU A 16 -13.73 -6.14 10.49
CA LEU A 16 -13.97 -7.56 10.30
C LEU A 16 -15.44 -7.80 9.94
N VAL A 17 -15.73 -7.93 8.64
CA VAL A 17 -17.09 -8.23 8.15
C VAL A 17 -17.36 -9.73 8.03
N LYS A 18 -18.63 -10.13 8.19
CA LYS A 18 -19.06 -11.51 7.91
C LYS A 18 -18.90 -11.80 6.43
N ARG A 19 -18.50 -13.04 6.11
CA ARG A 19 -18.37 -13.50 4.73
C ARG A 19 -19.71 -13.34 3.98
N PRO A 20 -19.76 -12.62 2.85
CA PRO A 20 -20.94 -12.55 2.00
C PRO A 20 -21.27 -13.95 1.44
N LYS A 21 -22.56 -14.32 1.42
CA LYS A 21 -23.00 -15.67 1.02
C LYS A 21 -22.73 -15.99 -0.45
N GLU A 22 -22.73 -14.98 -1.33
CA GLU A 22 -22.66 -15.18 -2.79
C GLU A 22 -21.35 -14.69 -3.41
N GLN A 23 -20.39 -14.20 -2.62
CA GLN A 23 -19.14 -13.68 -3.14
C GLN A 23 -17.99 -14.69 -2.99
N SER A 24 -17.19 -14.84 -4.04
CA SER A 24 -15.97 -15.61 -3.99
C SER A 24 -14.93 -14.84 -3.15
N VAL A 25 -14.53 -15.43 -2.03
CA VAL A 25 -13.48 -14.85 -1.19
C VAL A 25 -12.15 -15.16 -1.86
N VAL A 26 -11.35 -14.13 -2.12
CA VAL A 26 -9.98 -14.30 -2.61
C VAL A 26 -9.17 -14.98 -1.52
N GLY A 27 -8.65 -16.18 -1.80
CA GLY A 27 -7.77 -16.86 -0.86
C GLY A 27 -6.53 -16.01 -0.58
N THR A 28 -5.94 -16.13 0.61
CA THR A 28 -4.69 -15.43 0.94
C THR A 28 -3.59 -16.43 1.28
N LYS A 29 -2.33 -16.00 1.21
CA LYS A 29 -1.17 -16.73 1.70
C LYS A 29 -0.19 -15.78 2.38
N TRP A 30 0.51 -16.28 3.40
CA TRP A 30 1.63 -15.57 4.00
C TRP A 30 2.91 -15.80 3.21
N VAL A 31 3.64 -14.73 2.94
CA VAL A 31 4.98 -14.74 2.36
C VAL A 31 5.96 -14.16 3.38
N PHE A 32 6.90 -14.98 3.82
CA PHE A 32 7.94 -14.57 4.76
C PHE A 32 9.24 -14.31 4.01
N LYS A 33 9.90 -13.19 4.32
CA LYS A 33 11.20 -12.81 3.73
C LYS A 33 12.06 -12.11 4.77
N ASN A 34 13.28 -12.58 4.96
CA ASN A 34 14.23 -11.92 5.85
C ASN A 34 14.96 -10.81 5.08
N LYS A 35 15.07 -9.62 5.69
CA LYS A 35 15.92 -8.53 5.24
C LYS A 35 17.27 -8.71 5.91
N VAL A 36 18.28 -9.03 5.12
CA VAL A 36 19.68 -9.14 5.55
C VAL A 36 20.44 -7.84 5.25
N ASN A 37 21.49 -7.54 6.02
CA ASN A 37 22.45 -6.49 5.70
C ASN A 37 23.52 -7.01 4.73
N ASP A 38 24.40 -6.12 4.29
CA ASP A 38 25.53 -6.46 3.41
C ASP A 38 26.49 -7.48 4.05
N SER A 39 26.47 -7.59 5.39
CA SER A 39 27.23 -8.59 6.18
C SER A 39 26.49 -9.92 6.37
N GLY A 40 25.32 -10.12 5.75
CA GLY A 40 24.53 -11.35 5.85
C GLY A 40 23.73 -11.54 7.15
N THR A 41 23.81 -10.61 8.10
CA THR A 41 23.03 -10.62 9.34
C THR A 41 21.57 -10.23 9.08
N ILE A 42 20.64 -10.95 9.69
CA ILE A 42 19.20 -10.66 9.59
C ILE A 42 18.89 -9.39 10.40
N ILE A 43 18.51 -8.31 9.70
CA ILE A 43 18.10 -7.04 10.32
C ILE A 43 16.61 -7.05 10.65
N ARG A 44 15.79 -7.70 9.81
CA ARG A 44 14.33 -7.67 9.98
C ARG A 44 13.65 -8.85 9.28
N ASN A 45 12.75 -9.52 9.99
CA ASN A 45 11.83 -10.48 9.39
C ASN A 45 10.63 -9.73 8.81
N LYS A 46 10.36 -9.91 7.51
CA LYS A 46 9.17 -9.34 6.84
C LYS A 46 8.16 -10.45 6.60
N ALA A 47 6.91 -10.19 6.94
CA ALA A 47 5.77 -11.03 6.55
C ALA A 47 4.82 -10.19 5.70
N ARG A 48 4.28 -10.78 4.63
CA ARG A 48 3.27 -10.15 3.78
C ARG A 48 2.11 -11.11 3.60
N LEU A 49 0.89 -10.63 3.84
CA LEU A 49 -0.32 -11.33 3.44
C LEU A 49 -0.60 -10.96 1.98
N VAL A 50 -0.60 -11.95 1.09
CA VAL A 50 -0.77 -11.72 -0.35
C VAL A 50 -2.01 -12.46 -0.82
N ALA A 51 -2.82 -11.79 -1.63
CA ALA A 51 -3.96 -12.39 -2.31
C ALA A 51 -3.49 -13.46 -3.30
N LYS A 52 -4.22 -14.56 -3.37
CA LYS A 52 -4.07 -15.61 -4.38
C LYS A 52 -4.69 -15.09 -5.68
N GLY A 53 -3.90 -14.36 -6.47
CA GLY A 53 -4.34 -13.61 -7.65
C GLY A 53 -4.98 -14.44 -8.78
N TYR A 54 -4.89 -15.77 -8.74
CA TYR A 54 -5.51 -16.67 -9.72
C TYR A 54 -7.05 -16.71 -9.67
N ASN A 55 -7.67 -16.02 -8.70
CA ASN A 55 -9.13 -15.86 -8.62
C ASN A 55 -9.63 -14.51 -9.16
N GLN A 56 -8.75 -13.65 -9.70
CA GLN A 56 -9.18 -12.39 -10.32
C GLN A 56 -9.75 -12.66 -11.72
N ILE A 57 -10.93 -12.11 -12.01
CA ILE A 57 -11.61 -12.22 -13.30
C ILE A 57 -11.45 -10.88 -14.03
N GLU A 58 -10.91 -10.93 -15.26
CA GLU A 58 -10.77 -9.78 -16.15
C GLU A 58 -12.12 -9.07 -16.36
N GLY A 59 -12.14 -7.74 -16.26
CA GLY A 59 -13.37 -6.93 -16.36
C GLY A 59 -14.27 -6.88 -15.11
N ILE A 60 -13.98 -7.64 -14.05
CA ILE A 60 -14.74 -7.59 -12.77
C ILE A 60 -13.85 -7.04 -11.64
N ASN A 61 -12.69 -7.66 -11.43
CA ASN A 61 -11.81 -7.35 -10.29
C ASN A 61 -10.49 -6.66 -10.70
N PHE A 62 -10.25 -6.50 -12.01
CA PHE A 62 -9.00 -5.93 -12.53
C PHE A 62 -8.99 -4.40 -12.54
N GLU A 63 -10.14 -3.76 -12.75
CA GLU A 63 -10.21 -2.29 -12.93
C GLU A 63 -10.30 -1.52 -11.61
N GLU A 64 -10.61 -2.19 -10.48
CA GLU A 64 -10.73 -1.55 -9.16
C GLU A 64 -9.39 -1.28 -8.45
N THR A 65 -8.25 -1.22 -9.16
CA THR A 65 -6.95 -0.96 -8.52
C THR A 65 -6.51 0.48 -8.75
N PHE A 66 -6.91 1.38 -7.84
CA PHE A 66 -6.44 2.77 -7.83
C PHE A 66 -5.26 2.92 -6.86
N ALA A 67 -4.05 2.98 -7.39
CA ALA A 67 -2.89 3.49 -6.66
C ALA A 67 -2.45 4.80 -7.33
N PRO A 68 -2.69 5.98 -6.74
CA PRO A 68 -2.20 7.24 -7.25
C PRO A 68 -0.67 7.30 -7.09
N ILE A 69 0.06 6.78 -8.06
CA ILE A 69 1.50 6.97 -8.16
C ILE A 69 1.70 8.29 -8.90
N ALA A 70 2.28 9.28 -8.22
CA ALA A 70 2.67 10.54 -8.86
C ALA A 70 3.63 10.25 -10.01
N LYS A 71 3.27 10.70 -11.22
CA LYS A 71 4.12 10.56 -12.41
C LYS A 71 5.35 11.45 -12.27
N LEU A 72 6.50 10.97 -12.75
CA LEU A 72 7.76 11.71 -12.65
C LEU A 72 7.70 13.03 -13.42
N GLU A 73 6.98 13.06 -14.54
CA GLU A 73 6.72 14.26 -15.34
C GLU A 73 5.99 15.32 -14.51
N ALA A 74 4.96 14.94 -13.76
CA ALA A 74 4.21 15.86 -12.91
C ALA A 74 5.08 16.44 -11.79
N ILE A 75 5.94 15.61 -11.17
CA ILE A 75 6.89 16.05 -10.14
C ILE A 75 7.88 17.08 -10.73
N ARG A 76 8.39 16.84 -11.94
CA ARG A 76 9.31 17.78 -12.61
C ARG A 76 8.65 19.12 -12.90
N VAL A 77 7.41 19.14 -13.37
CA VAL A 77 6.66 20.39 -13.60
C VAL A 77 6.42 21.13 -12.28
N LEU A 78 6.04 20.42 -11.22
CA LEU A 78 5.85 21.01 -9.88
C LEU A 78 7.13 21.69 -9.37
N LEU A 79 8.28 21.01 -9.49
CA LEU A 79 9.58 21.54 -9.09
C LEU A 79 9.96 22.77 -9.91
N ALA A 80 9.81 22.72 -11.24
CA ALA A 80 10.10 23.84 -12.12
C ALA A 80 9.24 25.07 -11.77
N PHE A 81 7.95 24.86 -11.50
CA PHE A 81 7.03 25.91 -11.09
C PHE A 81 7.39 26.50 -9.72
N ALA A 82 7.73 25.65 -8.75
CA ALA A 82 8.15 26.10 -7.43
C ALA A 82 9.44 26.94 -7.49
N CYS A 83 10.42 26.55 -8.31
CA CYS A 83 11.61 27.36 -8.55
C CYS A 83 11.26 28.71 -9.18
N PHE A 84 10.39 28.73 -10.19
CA PHE A 84 9.95 29.97 -10.85
C PHE A 84 9.23 30.93 -9.88
N LYS A 85 8.42 30.39 -8.97
CA LYS A 85 7.68 31.16 -7.97
C LYS A 85 8.46 31.40 -6.67
N ASN A 86 9.71 30.95 -6.59
CA ASN A 86 10.55 31.00 -5.40
C ASN A 86 9.87 30.38 -4.16
N PHE A 87 9.15 29.28 -4.34
CA PHE A 87 8.47 28.55 -3.28
C PHE A 87 9.41 27.58 -2.59
N LYS A 88 9.27 27.48 -1.27
CA LYS A 88 9.94 26.47 -0.46
C LYS A 88 9.11 25.19 -0.44
N LEU A 89 9.62 24.13 -1.05
CA LEU A 89 8.99 22.82 -1.04
C LEU A 89 9.50 21.97 0.13
N TYR A 90 8.60 21.16 0.68
CA TYR A 90 8.90 20.18 1.71
C TYR A 90 8.44 18.80 1.22
N GLN A 91 9.28 17.80 1.42
CA GLN A 91 8.94 16.41 1.14
C GLN A 91 8.60 15.71 2.45
N MET A 92 7.51 14.95 2.46
CA MET A 92 7.14 14.07 3.56
C MET A 92 6.94 12.65 3.03
N ASP A 93 7.64 11.69 3.65
CA ASP A 93 7.41 10.27 3.44
C ASP A 93 6.54 9.74 4.59
N VAL A 94 5.33 9.29 4.26
CA VAL A 94 4.36 8.81 5.24
C VAL A 94 4.55 7.30 5.41
N LYS A 95 5.03 6.88 6.58
CA LYS A 95 5.34 5.46 6.88
C LYS A 95 4.14 4.51 6.75
N SER A 96 2.92 5.02 6.91
CA SER A 96 1.68 4.22 6.89
C SER A 96 0.58 4.98 6.12
N ALA A 97 0.75 5.14 4.81
CA ALA A 97 -0.27 5.71 3.94
C ALA A 97 -1.31 4.62 3.58
N PHE A 98 -2.57 4.87 3.94
CA PHE A 98 -3.71 4.03 3.56
C PHE A 98 -4.56 4.80 2.54
N PHE A 99 -5.17 4.08 1.59
CA PHE A 99 -6.08 4.66 0.62
C PHE A 99 -7.51 4.58 1.17
N GLU A 100 -8.17 5.73 1.31
CA GLU A 100 -9.61 5.77 1.50
C GLU A 100 -10.28 5.46 0.16
N ARG A 101 -11.26 4.55 0.18
CA ARG A 101 -12.13 4.35 -0.98
C ARG A 101 -13.09 5.55 -1.01
N GLY A 102 -12.91 6.45 -1.97
CA GLY A 102 -13.87 7.53 -2.20
C GLY A 102 -15.25 6.92 -2.48
N ASN A 103 -16.26 7.38 -1.74
CA ASN A 103 -17.67 7.02 -1.95
C ASN A 103 -18.16 7.45 -3.33
#